data_AF-B9LUJ5-F1
#
_entry.id   AF-B9LUJ5-F1
#
_cell.length_a   1.000
_cell.length_b   1.000
_cell.length_c   1.000
_cell.angle_alpha   90.00
_cell.angle_beta   90.00
_cell.angle_gamma   90.00
#
_symmetry.space_group_name_H-M   'P 1'
#
loop_
_entity.id
_entity.type
_entity.pdbx_description
1 polymer ?
#
loop_
_entity_poly.entity_id
_entity_poly.type
_entity_poly.pdbx_seq_one_letter_code
_entity_poly.pdbx_strand_id
1 'polypeptide(L)'
;MTDVLVEPDDTAARLREYVRENPGVRKDEYDYDDVDPVEGACYLLAEAYFHATGDRETYDVYRLDWSDVDPAYEGAHWFLRKDDSVIDLSLPTPDDGADVPWDQARHRAFITGYTPSNRTERALETLDLAF
;
A
#
# COMPACT_ATOMS: atom_id res chain seq x y z
N MET A 1 17.69 -2.90 -10.80
CA MET A 1 16.53 -2.00 -10.88
C MET A 1 15.38 -2.81 -10.31
N THR A 2 14.76 -2.32 -9.24
CA THR A 2 13.64 -3.02 -8.59
C THR A 2 12.45 -2.96 -9.53
N ASP A 3 11.78 -4.11 -9.76
CA ASP A 3 10.55 -4.14 -10.54
C ASP A 3 9.39 -3.67 -9.65
N VAL A 4 8.77 -2.54 -10.01
CA VAL A 4 7.73 -1.88 -9.21
C VAL A 4 6.41 -1.97 -9.96
N LEU A 5 5.42 -2.58 -9.32
CA LEU A 5 4.07 -2.78 -9.85
C LEU A 5 3.07 -1.96 -9.04
N VAL A 6 2.50 -0.93 -9.66
CA VAL A 6 1.47 -0.08 -9.00
C VAL A 6 0.06 -0.56 -9.29
N GLU A 7 -0.15 -1.28 -10.39
CA GLU A 7 -1.44 -1.81 -10.83
C GLU A 7 -1.24 -3.18 -11.50
N PRO A 8 -0.88 -4.24 -10.72
CA PRO A 8 -0.59 -5.56 -11.26
C PRO A 8 -1.78 -6.28 -11.90
N ASP A 9 -3.02 -5.92 -11.54
CA ASP A 9 -4.26 -6.53 -12.01
C ASP A 9 -5.49 -5.62 -11.82
N ASP A 10 -6.66 -6.10 -12.25
CA ASP A 10 -7.93 -5.37 -12.12
C ASP A 10 -8.33 -5.09 -10.66
N THR A 11 -7.94 -5.93 -9.70
CA THR A 11 -8.22 -5.68 -8.28
C THR A 11 -7.42 -4.48 -7.79
N ALA A 12 -6.15 -4.39 -8.17
CA ALA A 12 -5.32 -3.23 -7.85
C ALA A 12 -5.88 -1.95 -8.48
N ALA A 13 -6.32 -2.00 -9.73
CA ALA A 13 -6.93 -0.86 -10.42
C ALA A 13 -8.19 -0.37 -9.69
N ARG A 14 -9.07 -1.29 -9.27
CA ARG A 14 -10.30 -0.98 -8.55
C ARG A 14 -10.06 -0.38 -7.17
N LEU A 15 -9.04 -0.87 -6.46
CA LEU A 15 -8.64 -0.32 -5.15
C LEU A 15 -8.08 1.10 -5.27
N ARG A 16 -7.26 1.37 -6.29
CA ARG A 16 -6.74 2.72 -6.58
C ARG A 16 -7.87 3.69 -6.87
N GLU A 17 -8.81 3.29 -7.73
CA GLU A 17 -9.96 4.13 -8.06
C GLU A 17 -10.84 4.40 -6.83
N TYR A 18 -11.09 3.39 -5.98
CA TYR A 18 -11.82 3.57 -4.74
C TYR A 18 -11.20 4.66 -3.85
N VAL A 19 -9.86 4.69 -3.71
CA VAL A 19 -9.18 5.71 -2.92
C VAL A 19 -9.32 7.10 -3.55
N ARG A 20 -9.26 7.21 -4.89
CA ARG A 20 -9.46 8.47 -5.61
C ARG A 20 -10.87 9.02 -5.44
N GLU A 21 -11.88 8.15 -5.43
CA GLU A 21 -13.27 8.51 -5.17
C GLU A 21 -13.56 8.78 -3.69
N ASN A 22 -12.71 8.27 -2.79
CA ASN A 22 -12.88 8.37 -1.33
C ASN A 22 -11.59 8.85 -0.63
N PRO A 23 -11.09 10.07 -0.91
CA PRO A 23 -9.79 10.53 -0.40
C PRO A 23 -9.70 10.60 1.14
N GLY A 24 -10.85 10.68 1.83
CA GLY A 24 -10.94 10.68 3.30
C GLY A 24 -10.58 9.35 3.97
N VAL A 25 -10.19 8.32 3.21
CA VAL A 25 -9.60 7.10 3.76
C VAL A 25 -8.15 7.29 4.21
N ARG A 26 -7.47 8.30 3.66
CA ARG A 26 -6.15 8.77 4.11
C ARG A 26 -6.26 9.25 5.55
N LYS A 27 -5.16 9.16 6.29
CA LYS A 27 -5.08 9.87 7.56
C LYS A 27 -4.87 11.36 7.28
N ASP A 28 -5.38 12.22 8.16
CA ASP A 28 -5.27 13.69 8.04
C ASP A 28 -3.81 14.16 7.80
N GLU A 29 -2.82 13.45 8.36
CA GLU A 29 -1.40 13.75 8.18
C GLU A 29 -0.88 13.59 6.73
N TYR A 30 -1.61 12.86 5.89
CA TYR A 30 -1.31 12.61 4.48
C TYR A 30 -2.36 13.24 3.53
N ASP A 31 -3.24 14.09 4.06
CA ASP A 31 -4.21 14.82 3.26
C ASP A 31 -3.58 16.11 2.73
N TYR A 32 -2.81 15.99 1.65
CA TYR A 32 -2.19 17.14 0.97
C TYR A 32 -3.10 17.63 -0.16
N ASP A 33 -3.15 18.96 -0.33
CA ASP A 33 -3.74 19.59 -1.52
C ASP A 33 -2.89 19.26 -2.77
N ASP A 34 -3.54 19.04 -3.92
CA ASP A 34 -2.93 18.84 -5.25
C ASP A 34 -2.04 17.58 -5.45
N VAL A 35 -2.22 16.51 -4.66
CA VAL A 35 -1.58 15.18 -4.88
C VAL A 35 -2.59 14.10 -5.27
N ASP A 36 -2.16 13.05 -5.99
CA ASP A 36 -3.05 11.92 -6.30
C ASP A 36 -3.48 11.27 -4.97
N PRO A 37 -4.80 11.07 -4.69
CA PRO A 37 -5.26 10.49 -3.44
C PRO A 37 -4.70 9.11 -3.10
N VAL A 38 -4.16 8.36 -4.08
CA VAL A 38 -3.46 7.09 -3.80
C VAL A 38 -2.19 7.31 -2.98
N GLU A 39 -1.56 8.48 -3.11
CA GLU A 39 -0.42 8.89 -2.29
C GLU A 39 -0.88 9.08 -0.84
N GLY A 40 -0.18 8.44 0.09
CA GLY A 40 -0.54 8.43 1.51
C GLY A 40 -1.60 7.39 1.90
N ALA A 41 -2.12 6.60 0.96
CA ALA A 41 -3.02 5.49 1.22
C ALA A 41 -2.30 4.12 1.33
N CYS A 42 -0.97 4.10 1.45
CA CYS A 42 -0.12 2.90 1.40
C CYS A 42 -0.57 1.77 2.33
N TYR A 43 -0.91 2.08 3.59
CA TYR A 43 -1.40 1.06 4.52
C TYR A 43 -2.70 0.40 4.05
N LEU A 44 -3.70 1.21 3.68
CA LEU A 44 -5.01 0.72 3.24
C LEU A 44 -4.87 -0.12 1.97
N LEU A 45 -4.15 0.41 0.98
CA LEU A 45 -4.00 -0.23 -0.32
C LEU A 45 -3.20 -1.54 -0.23
N ALA A 46 -2.12 -1.58 0.56
CA ALA A 46 -1.36 -2.81 0.80
C ALA A 46 -2.20 -3.86 1.55
N GLU A 47 -2.92 -3.47 2.61
CA GLU A 47 -3.75 -4.39 3.39
C GLU A 47 -4.95 -4.90 2.57
N ALA A 48 -5.66 -4.02 1.87
CA ALA A 48 -6.79 -4.40 1.04
C ALA A 48 -6.39 -5.32 -0.11
N TYR A 49 -5.30 -5.01 -0.81
CA TYR A 49 -4.83 -5.85 -1.91
C TYR A 49 -4.35 -7.22 -1.41
N PHE A 50 -3.64 -7.26 -0.28
CA PHE A 50 -3.24 -8.51 0.37
C PHE A 50 -4.45 -9.40 0.65
N HIS A 51 -5.49 -8.85 1.26
CA HIS A 51 -6.70 -9.60 1.61
C HIS A 51 -7.55 -9.99 0.40
N ALA A 52 -7.61 -9.14 -0.63
CA ALA A 52 -8.44 -9.39 -1.82
C ALA A 52 -7.85 -10.42 -2.78
N THR A 53 -6.51 -10.53 -2.86
CA THR A 53 -5.84 -11.27 -3.94
C THR A 53 -4.90 -12.36 -3.47
N GLY A 54 -4.59 -12.42 -2.19
CA GLY A 54 -3.56 -13.32 -1.70
C GLY A 54 -3.79 -13.85 -0.31
N ASP A 55 -2.83 -14.66 0.09
CA ASP A 55 -2.62 -15.18 1.42
C ASP A 55 -1.13 -15.01 1.80
N ARG A 56 -0.75 -15.50 2.98
CA ARG A 56 0.64 -15.45 3.46
C ARG A 56 1.63 -16.22 2.58
N GLU A 57 1.17 -17.13 1.75
CA GLU A 57 2.05 -17.91 0.87
C GLU A 57 2.34 -17.16 -0.43
N THR A 58 1.52 -16.14 -0.74
CA THR A 58 1.62 -15.35 -1.97
C THR A 58 2.41 -14.06 -1.79
N TYR A 59 2.25 -13.37 -0.66
CA TYR A 59 2.82 -12.05 -0.43
C TYR A 59 3.54 -11.91 0.91
N ASP A 60 4.71 -11.28 0.88
CA ASP A 60 5.38 -10.78 2.08
C ASP A 60 5.02 -9.30 2.31
N VAL A 61 4.71 -8.95 3.56
CA VAL A 61 4.30 -7.57 3.92
C VAL A 61 5.50 -6.80 4.43
N TYR A 62 5.84 -5.67 3.80
CA TYR A 62 6.98 -4.85 4.19
C TYR A 62 6.55 -3.49 4.72
N ARG A 63 7.34 -2.99 5.66
CA ARG A 63 7.27 -1.62 6.15
C ARG A 63 8.65 -0.98 6.05
N LEU A 64 8.71 0.18 5.42
CA LEU A 64 9.83 1.10 5.48
C LEU A 64 9.51 2.17 6.53
N ASP A 65 10.35 2.28 7.54
CA ASP A 65 10.30 3.39 8.49
C ASP A 65 11.24 4.49 7.97
N TRP A 66 10.73 5.69 7.66
CA TRP A 66 11.57 6.73 7.07
C TRP A 66 12.70 7.19 8.01
N SER A 67 12.48 7.06 9.32
CA SER A 67 13.50 7.29 10.34
C SER A 67 14.70 6.34 10.26
N ASP A 68 14.55 5.16 9.65
CA ASP A 68 15.66 4.23 9.41
C ASP A 68 16.56 4.70 8.25
N VAL A 69 16.02 5.54 7.35
CA VAL A 69 16.74 6.15 6.21
C VAL A 69 17.45 7.43 6.66
N ASP A 70 16.71 8.33 7.30
CA ASP A 70 17.22 9.54 7.94
C ASP A 70 16.45 9.78 9.24
N PRO A 71 17.11 9.88 10.41
CA PRO A 71 16.44 10.09 11.70
C PRO A 71 15.56 11.35 11.79
N ALA A 72 15.71 12.31 10.88
CA ALA A 72 14.87 13.50 10.81
C ALA A 72 13.54 13.29 10.05
N TYR A 73 13.39 12.17 9.33
CA TYR A 73 12.16 11.85 8.62
C TYR A 73 11.18 11.11 9.51
N GLU A 74 9.90 11.46 9.35
CA GLU A 74 8.78 10.86 10.06
C GLU A 74 7.91 10.03 9.12
N GLY A 75 7.08 9.17 9.70
CA GLY A 75 6.14 8.34 8.95
C GLY A 75 6.73 6.98 8.52
N ALA A 76 5.86 6.19 7.91
CA ALA A 76 6.21 4.86 7.43
C ALA A 76 5.45 4.53 6.15
N HIS A 77 6.07 3.71 5.32
CA HIS A 77 5.55 3.29 4.04
C HIS A 77 5.31 1.79 4.00
N TRP A 78 4.11 1.38 3.59
CA TRP A 78 3.69 -0.03 3.57
C TRP A 78 3.50 -0.50 2.14
N PHE A 79 4.02 -1.67 1.84
CA PHE A 79 3.96 -2.27 0.51
C PHE A 79 4.08 -3.80 0.61
N LEU A 80 3.85 -4.48 -0.51
CA LEU A 80 3.97 -5.92 -0.60
C LEU A 80 5.16 -6.31 -1.47
N ARG A 81 5.69 -7.51 -1.24
CA ARG A 81 6.62 -8.16 -2.17
C ARG A 81 6.07 -9.50 -2.61
N LYS A 82 6.30 -9.81 -3.88
CA LYS A 82 6.06 -11.12 -4.47
C LYS A 82 7.25 -11.44 -5.36
N ASP A 83 7.95 -12.53 -5.02
CA ASP A 83 9.22 -12.88 -5.65
C ASP A 83 10.20 -11.68 -5.63
N ASP A 84 10.72 -11.26 -6.79
CA ASP A 84 11.63 -10.11 -6.94
C ASP A 84 10.89 -8.77 -7.15
N SER A 85 9.56 -8.76 -7.18
CA SER A 85 8.74 -7.57 -7.45
C SER A 85 8.30 -6.85 -6.18
N VAL A 86 8.29 -5.53 -6.22
CA VAL A 86 7.62 -4.65 -5.25
C VAL A 86 6.23 -4.31 -5.78
N ILE A 87 5.21 -4.52 -4.97
CA ILE A 87 3.83 -4.16 -5.29
C ILE A 87 3.43 -3.02 -4.37
N ASP A 88 3.22 -1.85 -4.96
CA ASP A 88 2.89 -0.63 -4.25
C ASP A 88 1.85 0.20 -5.00
N LEU A 89 0.61 -0.01 -4.60
CA LEU A 89 -0.56 0.65 -5.19
C LEU A 89 -0.65 2.14 -4.80
N SER A 90 0.19 2.64 -3.89
CA SER A 90 0.14 4.03 -3.42
C SER A 90 1.08 4.97 -4.15
N LEU A 91 1.85 4.46 -5.11
CA LEU A 91 2.63 5.28 -6.04
C LEU A 91 1.77 5.71 -7.24
N PRO A 92 1.83 6.97 -7.70
CA PRO A 92 1.12 7.40 -8.90
C PRO A 92 1.51 6.57 -10.13
N THR A 93 2.82 6.36 -10.32
CA THR A 93 3.41 5.55 -11.40
C THR A 93 4.54 4.66 -10.88
N PRO A 94 4.97 3.62 -11.62
CA PRO A 94 6.13 2.80 -11.24
C PRO A 94 7.43 3.59 -11.06
N ASP A 95 7.62 4.67 -11.83
CA ASP A 95 8.85 5.48 -11.80
C ASP A 95 9.00 6.25 -10.48
N ASP A 96 7.89 6.56 -9.80
CA ASP A 96 7.91 7.19 -8.47
C ASP A 96 8.54 6.28 -7.40
N GLY A 97 8.69 4.98 -7.68
CA GLY A 97 9.38 4.02 -6.83
C GLY A 97 10.90 3.98 -7.01
N ALA A 98 11.48 4.73 -7.95
CA ALA A 98 12.90 4.63 -8.30
C ALA A 98 13.83 5.08 -7.16
N ASP A 99 13.42 6.09 -6.40
CA ASP A 99 14.22 6.68 -5.31
C ASP A 99 13.86 6.13 -3.93
N VAL A 100 12.89 5.21 -3.84
CA VAL A 100 12.50 4.60 -2.58
C VAL A 100 13.57 3.57 -2.16
N PRO A 101 14.11 3.65 -0.93
CA PRO A 101 15.15 2.75 -0.45
C PRO A 101 14.57 1.40 -0.01
N TRP A 102 14.05 0.62 -0.96
CA TRP A 102 13.33 -0.64 -0.73
C TRP A 102 14.09 -1.66 0.12
N ASP A 103 15.42 -1.66 0.04
CA ASP A 103 16.37 -2.52 0.76
C ASP A 103 16.52 -2.18 2.25
N GLN A 104 16.07 -0.99 2.67
CA GLN A 104 16.01 -0.62 4.09
C GLN A 104 14.73 -1.09 4.78
N ALA A 105 13.70 -1.43 4.01
CA ALA A 105 12.43 -1.92 4.54
C ALA A 105 12.59 -3.25 5.30
N ARG A 106 11.67 -3.51 6.21
CA ARG A 106 11.65 -4.72 7.04
C ARG A 106 10.38 -5.52 6.81
N HIS A 107 10.52 -6.84 6.73
CA HIS A 107 9.38 -7.76 6.74
C HIS A 107 8.62 -7.61 8.07
N ARG A 108 7.29 -7.50 7.97
CA ARG A 108 6.34 -7.27 9.06
C ARG A 108 5.05 -8.05 8.82
N ALA A 109 4.14 -7.99 9.79
CA ALA A 109 2.73 -8.28 9.58
C ALA A 109 1.94 -6.97 9.71
N PHE A 110 0.74 -6.91 9.14
CA PHE A 110 -0.19 -5.79 9.38
C PHE A 110 -0.53 -5.66 10.86
N ILE A 111 -0.96 -4.47 11.27
CA ILE A 111 -1.25 -4.17 12.68
C ILE A 111 -2.36 -5.07 13.22
N THR A 112 -3.35 -5.40 12.37
CA THR A 112 -4.48 -6.28 12.69
C THR A 112 -4.21 -7.76 12.33
N GLY A 113 -3.02 -8.09 11.83
CA GLY A 113 -2.64 -9.45 11.47
C GLY A 113 -3.38 -9.94 10.22
N TYR A 114 -4.30 -10.91 10.39
CA TYR A 114 -5.07 -11.57 9.31
C TYR A 114 -6.55 -11.21 9.32
N THR A 115 -6.94 -10.30 10.18
CA THR A 115 -8.25 -9.68 10.10
C THR A 115 -8.02 -8.31 9.46
N PRO A 116 -8.68 -8.00 8.35
CA PRO A 116 -8.53 -6.68 7.74
C PRO A 116 -8.97 -5.61 8.75
N SER A 117 -8.34 -4.42 8.71
CA SER A 117 -8.81 -3.32 9.55
C SER A 117 -10.20 -2.85 9.10
N ASN A 118 -10.97 -2.22 10.00
CA ASN A 118 -12.30 -1.68 9.67
C ASN A 118 -12.33 -0.78 8.41
N ARG A 119 -11.21 -0.09 8.10
CA ARG A 119 -11.12 0.74 6.88
C ARG A 119 -10.96 -0.13 5.64
N THR A 120 -10.15 -1.18 5.73
CA THR A 120 -9.96 -2.17 4.68
C THR A 120 -11.22 -2.98 4.44
N GLU A 121 -11.89 -3.49 5.48
CA GLU A 121 -13.15 -4.21 5.34
C GLU A 121 -14.18 -3.38 4.56
N ARG A 122 -14.36 -2.10 4.92
CA ARG A 122 -15.28 -1.20 4.20
C ARG A 122 -14.92 -1.02 2.73
N ALA A 123 -13.64 -0.87 2.42
CA ALA A 123 -13.19 -0.72 1.03
C ALA A 123 -13.49 -2.00 0.23
N LEU A 124 -13.19 -3.16 0.80
CA LEU A 124 -13.41 -4.46 0.18
C LEU A 124 -14.91 -4.76 -0.02
N GLU A 125 -15.73 -4.49 1.00
CA GLU A 125 -17.20 -4.61 0.92
C GLU A 125 -17.79 -3.67 -0.13
N THR A 126 -17.33 -2.41 -0.20
CA THR A 126 -17.81 -1.43 -1.18
C THR A 126 -17.51 -1.90 -2.62
N LEU A 127 -16.37 -2.56 -2.80
CA LEU A 127 -15.94 -3.10 -4.08
C LEU A 127 -16.44 -4.52 -4.35
N ASP A 128 -17.21 -5.13 -3.45
CA ASP A 128 -17.66 -6.53 -3.57
C ASP A 128 -16.47 -7.50 -3.84
N LEU A 129 -15.35 -7.27 -3.15
CA LEU A 129 -14.17 -8.12 -3.18
C LEU A 129 -14.24 -9.14 -2.04
N ALA A 130 -13.88 -10.40 -2.32
CA ALA A 130 -13.81 -11.44 -1.28
C ALA A 130 -12.53 -11.26 -0.43
N PHE A 131 -12.63 -11.53 0.87
CA PHE A 131 -11.52 -11.43 1.83
C PHE A 131 -11.69 -12.29 3.09
#